data_AF-I0T1S7-F1
#
_entry.id   AF-I0T1S7-F1
#
_cell.length_a   1.000
_cell.length_b   1.000
_cell.length_c   1.000
_cell.angle_alpha   90.00
_cell.angle_beta   90.00
_cell.angle_gamma   90.00
#
_symmetry.space_group_name_H-M   'P 1'
#
loop_
_entity.id
_entity.type
_entity.pdbx_description
1 polymer ?
#
loop_
_entity_poly.entity_id
_entity_poly.type
_entity_poly.pdbx_seq_one_letter_code
_entity_poly.pdbx_strand_id
1 'polypeptide(L)'
;MSKDYKILQIGIDNWAHHYDIPENMDWYYLCPNSPLALRKMMKMDSITNFHAILIEDGQYIRDLLPFVHHIEPYTLLYSQDFQTSDLGILDCLTKRCAQAVDFSDPQQLVNDLSTSLFGGGYGDKLFPSGIQIHPSFEGAISYQGFEHVTLEGHFGEDFQQLAYWPYNFMVYKNLPIELWLEYEKQGNCEFRIVVRKIWDGSVDEFFEEKIYLEADLEKAIIMDSKEANYLIYISIEGSGEGKLQLGNLHQRWSRKQFGKFVLGGNIIHDGKRDEINYFFHPGDFKPPLAVYFSGFRPAEGFEGYWMMKNLGCPFLLFSDPRLEGGAFYLGSQELENKIKETIQYYLDYLGLTSKDLILSGLSMGTFPSLYYGAAFEPRAVIVGKPLANIGTIARRGRLEAPGVFNTSFDVLKHQTGGVSYQHMDDLDQRFWNTFKKADFTRTIFGLSYMKDEDMDSKAYDQLVEHLCHTGAKILSKGTDGRHNDDTNTNVVWFLHFYRMILESDFGRGSQ
;
A
#
# COMPACT_ATOMS: atom_id res chain seq x y z
N MET A 1 1.48 -30.04 -16.39
CA MET A 1 1.75 -28.62 -16.05
C MET A 1 2.29 -28.61 -14.62
N SER A 2 3.33 -27.82 -14.32
CA SER A 2 3.76 -27.68 -12.92
C SER A 2 2.63 -27.03 -12.14
N LYS A 3 2.25 -27.61 -11.01
CA LYS A 3 1.31 -26.96 -10.11
C LYS A 3 2.03 -25.81 -9.41
N ASP A 4 1.43 -24.63 -9.42
CA ASP A 4 2.08 -23.38 -8.99
C ASP A 4 1.94 -23.16 -7.47
N TYR A 5 0.84 -23.63 -6.86
CA TYR A 5 0.52 -23.36 -5.46
C TYR A 5 0.34 -24.63 -4.64
N LYS A 6 1.15 -24.80 -3.60
CA LYS A 6 0.98 -25.85 -2.58
C LYS A 6 -0.01 -25.40 -1.51
N ILE A 7 -1.12 -26.11 -1.37
CA ILE A 7 -2.21 -25.83 -0.44
C ILE A 7 -2.30 -26.97 0.57
N LEU A 8 -2.29 -26.65 1.87
CA LEU A 8 -2.53 -27.62 2.93
C LEU A 8 -3.94 -27.43 3.49
N GLN A 9 -4.75 -28.47 3.49
CA GLN A 9 -6.02 -28.53 4.21
C GLN A 9 -5.86 -29.44 5.44
N ILE A 10 -6.27 -28.95 6.61
CA ILE A 10 -6.46 -29.79 7.80
C ILE A 10 -7.94 -29.73 8.20
N GLY A 11 -8.62 -30.85 8.07
CA GLY A 11 -10.06 -30.93 8.22
C GLY A 11 -10.57 -32.37 8.24
N ILE A 12 -11.85 -32.55 8.57
CA ILE A 12 -12.45 -33.88 8.73
C ILE A 12 -12.53 -34.60 7.38
N ASP A 13 -12.96 -33.89 6.32
CA ASP A 13 -13.12 -34.45 4.98
C ASP A 13 -12.19 -33.76 3.99
N ASN A 14 -11.66 -34.52 3.03
CA ASN A 14 -10.80 -33.96 1.99
C ASN A 14 -11.64 -33.21 0.95
N TRP A 15 -11.47 -31.89 0.84
CA TRP A 15 -12.20 -31.07 -0.11
C TRP A 15 -11.98 -31.47 -1.56
N ALA A 16 -10.82 -32.06 -1.89
CA ALA A 16 -10.55 -32.57 -3.23
C ALA A 16 -11.47 -33.73 -3.66
N HIS A 17 -12.27 -34.31 -2.74
CA HIS A 17 -13.30 -35.31 -3.07
C HIS A 17 -14.68 -34.70 -3.34
N HIS A 18 -14.88 -33.42 -3.00
CA HIS A 18 -16.20 -32.77 -2.99
C HIS A 18 -16.25 -31.51 -3.87
N TYR A 19 -15.10 -30.91 -4.14
CA TYR A 19 -14.96 -29.65 -4.84
C TYR A 19 -13.96 -29.77 -5.99
N ASP A 20 -14.15 -28.94 -7.01
CA ASP A 20 -13.25 -28.84 -8.14
C ASP A 20 -12.00 -28.07 -7.72
N ILE A 21 -10.86 -28.77 -7.65
CA ILE A 21 -9.56 -28.17 -7.32
C ILE A 21 -8.91 -27.64 -8.61
N PRO A 22 -8.63 -26.32 -8.72
CA PRO A 22 -8.01 -25.73 -9.88
C PRO A 22 -6.66 -26.38 -10.24
N GLU A 23 -6.37 -26.53 -11.53
CA GLU A 23 -5.20 -27.26 -12.03
C GLU A 23 -3.85 -26.69 -11.56
N ASN A 24 -3.82 -25.41 -11.19
CA ASN A 24 -2.63 -24.74 -10.67
C ASN A 24 -2.38 -25.01 -9.18
N MET A 25 -3.25 -25.75 -8.49
CA MET A 25 -3.11 -26.09 -7.07
C MET A 25 -2.64 -27.53 -6.85
N ASP A 26 -1.66 -27.67 -5.96
CA ASP A 26 -1.24 -28.92 -5.37
C ASP A 26 -1.83 -29.08 -3.98
N TRP A 27 -2.82 -29.97 -3.88
CA TRP A 27 -3.67 -30.13 -2.71
C TRP A 27 -3.15 -31.22 -1.78
N TYR A 28 -2.72 -30.80 -0.60
CA TYR A 28 -2.29 -31.68 0.49
C TYR A 28 -3.38 -31.71 1.55
N TYR A 29 -3.77 -32.90 1.97
CA TYR A 29 -4.81 -33.09 2.97
C TYR A 29 -4.28 -33.92 4.14
N LEU A 30 -4.65 -33.52 5.36
CA LEU A 30 -4.41 -34.30 6.56
C LEU A 30 -5.65 -34.31 7.45
N CYS A 31 -5.98 -35.49 7.97
CA CYS A 31 -6.94 -35.59 9.06
C CYS A 31 -6.39 -34.86 10.30
N PRO A 32 -7.26 -34.29 11.15
CA PRO A 32 -6.82 -33.56 12.33
C PRO A 32 -6.12 -34.46 13.36
N ASN A 33 -5.43 -33.83 14.30
CA ASN A 33 -4.64 -34.47 15.37
C ASN A 33 -3.48 -35.33 14.83
N SER A 34 -2.91 -34.96 13.68
CA SER A 34 -1.90 -35.77 12.96
C SER A 34 -0.57 -35.06 12.64
N PRO A 35 0.07 -34.34 13.59
CA PRO A 35 1.30 -33.57 13.31
C PRO A 35 2.49 -34.44 12.83
N LEU A 36 2.54 -35.73 13.20
CA LEU A 36 3.56 -36.64 12.69
C LEU A 36 3.39 -36.96 11.19
N ALA A 37 2.15 -37.02 10.72
CA ALA A 37 1.85 -37.20 9.30
C ALA A 37 2.27 -35.96 8.51
N LEU A 38 1.95 -34.76 9.02
CA LEU A 38 2.42 -33.49 8.45
C LEU A 38 3.94 -33.47 8.28
N ARG A 39 4.69 -33.82 9.34
CA ARG A 39 6.16 -33.90 9.27
C ARG A 39 6.66 -34.86 8.19
N LYS A 40 6.04 -36.05 8.08
CA LYS A 40 6.46 -37.05 7.10
C LYS A 40 6.19 -36.57 5.68
N MET A 41 5.00 -36.03 5.43
CA MET A 41 4.60 -35.47 4.13
C MET A 41 5.52 -34.31 3.72
N MET A 42 5.75 -33.33 4.59
CA MET A 42 6.66 -32.21 4.30
C MET A 42 8.08 -32.69 3.94
N LYS A 43 8.57 -33.76 4.58
CA LYS A 43 9.88 -34.34 4.27
C LYS A 43 9.89 -35.10 2.94
N MET A 44 8.87 -35.92 2.69
CA MET A 44 8.78 -36.75 1.49
C MET A 44 8.68 -35.87 0.23
N ASP A 45 7.87 -34.82 0.30
CA ASP A 45 7.58 -33.94 -0.85
C ASP A 45 8.45 -32.69 -0.85
N SER A 46 9.46 -32.63 0.04
CA SER A 46 10.41 -31.51 0.18
C SER A 46 9.71 -30.15 0.29
N ILE A 47 8.65 -30.08 1.11
CA ILE A 47 7.85 -28.88 1.34
C ILE A 47 8.44 -28.09 2.50
N THR A 48 8.89 -26.87 2.20
CA THR A 48 9.39 -25.91 3.19
C THR A 48 8.30 -25.01 3.77
N ASN A 49 7.29 -24.70 2.95
CA ASN A 49 6.19 -23.79 3.22
C ASN A 49 5.01 -24.09 2.28
N PHE A 50 3.82 -23.67 2.69
CA PHE A 50 2.60 -23.70 1.87
C PHE A 50 2.24 -22.28 1.44
N HIS A 51 1.55 -22.15 0.31
CA HIS A 51 1.03 -20.86 -0.15
C HIS A 51 -0.24 -20.48 0.61
N ALA A 52 -1.03 -21.48 1.00
CA ALA A 52 -2.15 -21.35 1.91
C ALA A 52 -2.31 -22.61 2.76
N ILE A 53 -2.74 -22.42 4.00
CA ILE A 53 -3.11 -23.48 4.95
C ILE A 53 -4.56 -23.20 5.36
N LEU A 54 -5.46 -24.14 5.08
CA LEU A 54 -6.89 -24.05 5.36
C LEU A 54 -7.22 -24.88 6.60
N ILE A 55 -7.78 -24.23 7.62
CA ILE A 55 -8.22 -24.86 8.85
C ILE A 55 -9.73 -24.61 9.05
N GLU A 56 -10.54 -25.64 8.79
CA GLU A 56 -12.00 -25.54 8.89
C GLU A 56 -12.48 -25.34 10.33
N ASP A 57 -11.98 -26.15 11.26
CA ASP A 57 -12.17 -25.95 12.70
C ASP A 57 -10.85 -25.48 13.31
N GLY A 58 -10.85 -24.24 13.81
CA GLY A 58 -9.66 -23.60 14.37
C GLY A 58 -9.02 -24.35 15.55
N GLN A 59 -9.70 -25.32 16.18
CA GLN A 59 -9.06 -26.19 17.18
C GLN A 59 -7.88 -26.98 16.60
N TYR A 60 -7.90 -27.27 15.29
CA TYR A 60 -6.86 -28.03 14.60
C TYR A 60 -5.60 -27.23 14.31
N ILE A 61 -5.58 -25.93 14.60
CA ILE A 61 -4.35 -25.11 14.59
C ILE A 61 -3.29 -25.71 15.54
N ARG A 62 -3.69 -26.49 16.55
CA ARG A 62 -2.77 -27.22 17.42
C ARG A 62 -1.79 -28.11 16.66
N ASP A 63 -2.21 -28.70 15.54
CA ASP A 63 -1.36 -29.57 14.71
C ASP A 63 -0.21 -28.81 14.05
N LEU A 64 -0.37 -27.49 13.89
CA LEU A 64 0.59 -26.60 13.27
C LEU A 64 1.60 -26.02 14.26
N LEU A 65 1.32 -26.04 15.57
CA LEU A 65 2.20 -25.44 16.58
C LEU A 65 3.65 -25.97 16.52
N PRO A 66 3.91 -27.28 16.31
CA PRO A 66 5.28 -27.80 16.15
C PRO A 66 5.99 -27.34 14.88
N PHE A 67 5.27 -26.69 13.95
CA PHE A 67 5.73 -26.26 12.63
C PHE A 67 5.55 -24.76 12.42
N VAL A 68 5.31 -23.98 13.47
CA VAL A 68 5.00 -22.53 13.37
C VAL A 68 6.04 -21.73 12.57
N HIS A 69 7.30 -22.16 12.58
CA HIS A 69 8.39 -21.53 11.81
C HIS A 69 8.31 -21.78 10.29
N HIS A 70 7.50 -22.74 9.83
CA HIS A 70 7.23 -23.03 8.42
C HIS A 70 6.00 -22.31 7.88
N ILE A 71 5.31 -21.56 8.73
CA ILE A 71 4.08 -20.83 8.38
C ILE A 71 4.47 -19.37 8.17
N GLU A 72 4.47 -18.96 6.91
CA GLU A 72 4.68 -17.57 6.55
C GLU A 72 3.47 -16.73 7.02
N PRO A 73 3.69 -15.47 7.43
CA PRO A 73 2.59 -14.59 7.81
C PRO A 73 1.50 -14.52 6.74
N TYR A 74 0.23 -14.43 7.18
CA TYR A 74 -0.95 -14.34 6.31
C TYR A 74 -1.25 -15.59 5.46
N THR A 75 -0.48 -16.69 5.57
CA THR A 75 -0.75 -17.93 4.81
C THR A 75 -1.63 -18.93 5.56
N LEU A 76 -1.93 -18.67 6.84
CA LEU A 76 -2.85 -19.48 7.64
C LEU A 76 -4.25 -18.88 7.58
N LEU A 77 -5.21 -19.62 7.03
CA LEU A 77 -6.61 -19.24 6.92
C LEU A 77 -7.46 -20.15 7.81
N TYR A 78 -8.32 -19.54 8.63
CA TYR A 78 -9.18 -20.26 9.57
C TYR A 78 -10.61 -19.72 9.52
N SER A 79 -11.58 -20.52 9.94
CA SER A 79 -12.98 -20.10 9.93
C SER A 79 -13.20 -18.84 10.76
N GLN A 80 -13.84 -17.83 10.17
CA GLN A 80 -14.18 -16.56 10.81
C GLN A 80 -15.10 -16.71 12.04
N ASP A 81 -15.86 -17.81 12.11
CA ASP A 81 -16.77 -18.10 13.22
C ASP A 81 -16.05 -18.74 14.42
N PHE A 82 -14.77 -19.10 14.27
CA PHE A 82 -14.01 -19.77 15.31
C PHE A 82 -13.69 -18.82 16.47
N GLN A 83 -13.99 -19.27 17.69
CA GLN A 83 -13.65 -18.58 18.93
C GLN A 83 -12.90 -19.54 19.85
N THR A 84 -11.85 -19.05 20.51
CA THR A 84 -11.07 -19.87 21.44
C THR A 84 -10.48 -19.04 22.57
N SER A 85 -10.32 -19.68 23.74
CA SER A 85 -9.56 -19.18 24.87
C SER A 85 -8.21 -19.87 25.01
N ASP A 86 -7.84 -20.75 24.08
CA ASP A 86 -6.56 -21.44 24.11
C ASP A 86 -5.41 -20.49 23.74
N LEU A 87 -4.54 -20.21 24.72
CA LEU A 87 -3.45 -19.27 24.56
C LEU A 87 -2.43 -19.69 23.49
N GLY A 88 -2.23 -20.99 23.26
CA GLY A 88 -1.29 -21.48 22.24
C GLY A 88 -1.82 -21.24 20.83
N ILE A 89 -3.13 -21.45 20.62
CA ILE A 89 -3.78 -21.13 19.34
C ILE A 89 -3.81 -19.62 19.12
N LEU A 90 -4.21 -18.84 20.13
CA LEU A 90 -4.23 -17.37 20.04
C LEU A 90 -2.84 -16.81 19.71
N ASP A 91 -1.79 -17.29 20.39
CA ASP A 91 -0.40 -16.88 20.11
C ASP A 91 0.01 -17.21 18.67
N CYS A 92 -0.39 -18.37 18.14
CA CYS A 92 -0.13 -18.76 16.75
C CYS A 92 -0.86 -17.84 15.76
N LEU A 93 -2.15 -17.61 15.96
CA LEU A 93 -2.97 -16.73 15.12
C LEU A 93 -2.38 -15.32 15.05
N THR A 94 -2.03 -14.77 16.21
CA THR A 94 -1.40 -13.45 16.33
C THR A 94 -0.02 -13.43 15.66
N LYS A 95 0.90 -14.32 16.03
CA LYS A 95 2.27 -14.28 15.48
C LYS A 95 2.39 -14.61 14.00
N ARG A 96 1.40 -15.30 13.44
CA ARG A 96 1.33 -15.63 12.01
C ARG A 96 0.41 -14.69 11.23
N CYS A 97 -0.18 -13.70 11.88
CA CYS A 97 -1.17 -12.81 11.27
C CYS A 97 -2.20 -13.62 10.45
N ALA A 98 -2.74 -14.67 11.07
CA ALA A 98 -3.67 -15.58 10.41
C ALA A 98 -4.94 -14.86 9.97
N GLN A 99 -5.50 -15.28 8.85
CA GLN A 99 -6.66 -14.65 8.23
C GLN A 99 -7.93 -15.42 8.60
N ALA A 100 -8.87 -14.74 9.26
CA ALA A 100 -10.23 -15.25 9.42
C ALA A 100 -10.95 -15.11 8.08
N VAL A 101 -11.48 -16.22 7.55
CA VAL A 101 -12.20 -16.22 6.27
C VAL A 101 -13.50 -17.00 6.37
N ASP A 102 -14.41 -16.74 5.43
CA ASP A 102 -15.67 -17.46 5.33
C ASP A 102 -15.46 -18.83 4.66
N PHE A 103 -15.88 -19.89 5.36
CA PHE A 103 -15.83 -21.28 4.87
C PHE A 103 -17.21 -21.78 4.41
N SER A 104 -18.23 -20.93 4.38
CA SER A 104 -19.60 -21.29 3.99
C SER A 104 -19.74 -21.70 2.52
N ASP A 105 -18.86 -21.19 1.65
CA ASP A 105 -18.73 -21.61 0.25
C ASP A 105 -17.28 -22.05 -0.06
N PRO A 106 -16.93 -23.31 0.24
CA PRO A 106 -15.59 -23.85 -0.03
C PRO A 106 -15.18 -23.78 -1.51
N GLN A 107 -16.12 -23.95 -2.44
CA GLN A 107 -15.81 -23.91 -3.87
C GLN A 107 -15.37 -22.51 -4.28
N GLN A 108 -16.11 -21.48 -3.84
CA GLN A 108 -15.73 -20.10 -4.11
C GLN A 108 -14.39 -19.74 -3.45
N LEU A 109 -14.16 -20.18 -2.20
CA LEU A 109 -12.89 -19.94 -1.51
C LEU A 109 -11.69 -20.55 -2.26
N VAL A 110 -11.82 -21.78 -2.75
CA VAL A 110 -10.78 -22.45 -3.55
C VAL A 110 -10.51 -21.70 -4.86
N ASN A 111 -11.57 -21.25 -5.55
CA ASN A 111 -11.45 -20.47 -6.79
C ASN A 111 -10.83 -19.08 -6.55
N ASP A 112 -11.15 -18.42 -5.44
CA ASP A 112 -10.55 -17.14 -5.08
C ASP A 112 -9.06 -17.29 -4.79
N LEU A 113 -8.69 -18.33 -4.02
CA LEU A 113 -7.30 -18.61 -3.70
C LEU A 113 -6.47 -18.95 -4.95
N SER A 114 -7.03 -19.62 -5.95
CA SER A 114 -6.28 -20.01 -7.16
C SER A 114 -5.80 -18.81 -7.97
N THR A 115 -6.39 -17.65 -7.73
CA THR A 115 -6.07 -16.39 -8.41
C THR A 115 -5.48 -15.33 -7.50
N SER A 116 -5.30 -15.61 -6.20
CA SER A 116 -4.89 -14.61 -5.20
C SER A 116 -3.54 -14.89 -4.53
N LEU A 117 -2.96 -16.08 -4.74
CA LEU A 117 -1.72 -16.54 -4.09
C LEU A 117 -0.43 -16.24 -4.88
N PHE A 118 -0.52 -15.45 -5.95
CA PHE A 118 0.62 -15.09 -6.79
C PHE A 118 1.72 -14.35 -6.01
N GLY A 119 2.97 -14.42 -6.48
CA GLY A 119 4.09 -13.66 -5.92
C GLY A 119 4.14 -12.22 -6.44
N GLY A 120 4.71 -11.30 -5.65
CA GLY A 120 4.83 -9.89 -6.02
C GLY A 120 3.52 -9.11 -5.95
N GLY A 121 3.48 -7.92 -6.54
CA GLY A 121 2.29 -7.08 -6.62
C GLY A 121 2.52 -5.96 -7.64
N TYR A 122 1.44 -5.50 -8.26
CA TYR A 122 1.48 -4.43 -9.24
C TYR A 122 0.23 -3.57 -9.14
N GLY A 123 0.41 -2.28 -9.38
CA GLY A 123 -0.66 -1.37 -9.73
C GLY A 123 -0.13 -0.20 -10.51
N ASP A 124 -1.03 0.45 -11.23
CA ASP A 124 -0.82 1.69 -11.97
C ASP A 124 -2.13 2.46 -12.00
N LYS A 125 -2.16 3.56 -12.75
CA LYS A 125 -3.36 4.36 -12.89
C LYS A 125 -3.45 5.00 -14.27
N LEU A 126 -4.69 5.28 -14.68
CA LEU A 126 -4.96 6.18 -15.77
C LEU A 126 -5.18 7.58 -15.22
N PHE A 127 -4.31 8.49 -15.64
CA PHE A 127 -4.33 9.88 -15.21
C PHE A 127 -5.54 10.65 -15.76
N PRO A 128 -6.03 11.66 -15.03
CA PRO A 128 -7.08 12.57 -15.52
C PRO A 128 -6.77 13.19 -16.88
N SER A 129 -5.49 13.49 -17.14
CA SER A 129 -5.01 14.04 -18.42
C SER A 129 -5.22 13.11 -19.62
N GLY A 130 -5.44 11.81 -19.39
CA GLY A 130 -5.75 10.82 -20.41
C GLY A 130 -7.26 10.66 -20.67
N ILE A 131 -8.13 11.30 -19.89
CA ILE A 131 -9.58 11.19 -20.03
C ILE A 131 -10.03 11.94 -21.30
N GLN A 132 -10.82 11.28 -22.15
CA GLN A 132 -11.47 11.90 -23.30
C GLN A 132 -12.88 12.31 -22.91
N ILE A 133 -13.20 13.60 -23.04
CA ILE A 133 -14.56 14.12 -22.82
C ILE A 133 -15.38 13.93 -24.09
N HIS A 134 -16.61 13.44 -23.94
CA HIS A 134 -17.48 13.19 -25.08
C HIS A 134 -17.79 14.50 -25.83
N PRO A 135 -17.70 14.55 -27.17
CA PRO A 135 -17.85 15.81 -27.93
C PRO A 135 -19.20 16.49 -27.80
N SER A 136 -20.23 15.78 -27.33
CA SER A 136 -21.56 16.36 -27.08
C SER A 136 -21.71 17.03 -25.72
N PHE A 137 -20.69 16.99 -24.85
CA PHE A 137 -20.75 17.66 -23.55
C PHE A 137 -20.62 19.18 -23.72
N GLU A 138 -21.68 19.92 -23.40
CA GLU A 138 -21.77 21.38 -23.57
C GLU A 138 -21.38 22.17 -22.31
N GLY A 139 -21.09 21.48 -21.20
CA GLY A 139 -20.72 22.10 -19.93
C GLY A 139 -19.29 22.61 -19.87
N ALA A 140 -18.91 23.13 -18.69
CA ALA A 140 -17.55 23.58 -18.43
C ALA A 140 -16.62 22.40 -18.13
N ILE A 141 -15.44 22.42 -18.74
CA ILE A 141 -14.36 21.45 -18.53
C ILE A 141 -13.16 22.18 -17.96
N SER A 142 -12.61 21.69 -16.85
CA SER A 142 -11.42 22.28 -16.23
C SER A 142 -10.47 21.23 -15.68
N TYR A 143 -9.20 21.28 -16.09
CA TYR A 143 -8.15 20.38 -15.60
C TYR A 143 -7.39 21.04 -14.46
N GLN A 144 -7.32 20.36 -13.32
CA GLN A 144 -6.58 20.81 -12.15
C GLN A 144 -5.22 20.10 -12.06
N GLY A 145 -4.36 20.31 -13.06
CA GLY A 145 -3.08 19.60 -13.13
C GLY A 145 -3.28 18.10 -13.42
N PHE A 146 -2.49 17.24 -12.78
CA PHE A 146 -2.67 15.79 -12.84
C PHE A 146 -3.57 15.22 -11.73
N GLU A 147 -4.18 16.09 -10.93
CA GLU A 147 -5.04 15.70 -9.80
C GLU A 147 -6.42 15.22 -10.28
N HIS A 148 -7.15 16.06 -11.03
CA HIS A 148 -8.48 15.71 -11.53
C HIS A 148 -8.92 16.57 -12.72
N VAL A 149 -9.92 16.10 -13.45
CA VAL A 149 -10.73 16.88 -14.40
C VAL A 149 -12.10 17.17 -13.78
N THR A 150 -12.59 18.39 -13.94
CA THR A 150 -13.92 18.82 -13.49
C THR A 150 -14.83 18.97 -14.71
N LEU A 151 -16.00 18.33 -14.66
CA LEU A 151 -17.13 18.50 -15.58
C LEU A 151 -18.28 19.17 -14.83
N GLU A 152 -18.70 20.35 -15.26
CA GLU A 152 -19.74 21.12 -14.59
C GLU A 152 -20.82 21.56 -15.59
N GLY A 153 -22.08 21.24 -15.32
CA GLY A 153 -23.21 21.61 -16.16
C GLY A 153 -24.33 20.58 -16.11
N HIS A 154 -25.17 20.62 -17.15
CA HIS A 154 -26.26 19.66 -17.35
C HIS A 154 -25.74 18.41 -18.08
N PHE A 155 -25.86 17.25 -17.45
CA PHE A 155 -25.42 15.95 -17.96
C PHE A 155 -26.52 15.21 -18.74
N GLY A 156 -27.71 15.78 -18.89
CA GLY A 156 -28.85 15.17 -19.59
C GLY A 156 -29.92 14.64 -18.63
N GLU A 157 -31.14 14.45 -19.12
CA GLU A 157 -32.25 13.87 -18.34
C GLU A 157 -32.03 12.37 -18.09
N ASP A 158 -31.49 11.66 -19.08
CA ASP A 158 -31.11 10.25 -19.00
C ASP A 158 -29.58 10.11 -18.97
N PHE A 159 -29.09 8.96 -18.50
CA PHE A 159 -27.66 8.64 -18.54
C PHE A 159 -27.12 8.69 -19.98
N GLN A 160 -26.14 9.55 -20.21
CA GLN A 160 -25.38 9.62 -21.45
C GLN A 160 -23.88 9.68 -21.17
N GLN A 161 -23.07 9.27 -22.15
CA GLN A 161 -21.62 9.28 -22.03
C GLN A 161 -21.09 10.69 -21.85
N LEU A 162 -20.39 10.92 -20.75
CA LEU A 162 -19.70 12.17 -20.44
C LEU A 162 -18.21 12.08 -20.78
N ALA A 163 -17.60 10.95 -20.46
CA ALA A 163 -16.16 10.75 -20.64
C ALA A 163 -15.81 9.27 -20.80
N TYR A 164 -14.61 8.99 -21.30
CA TYR A 164 -14.08 7.64 -21.40
C TYR A 164 -12.56 7.64 -21.36
N TRP A 165 -11.98 6.48 -21.05
CA TRP A 165 -10.55 6.26 -21.21
C TRP A 165 -10.26 5.65 -22.58
N PRO A 166 -9.31 6.22 -23.36
CA PRO A 166 -9.00 5.72 -24.70
C PRO A 166 -8.16 4.43 -24.68
N TYR A 167 -7.49 4.14 -23.57
CA TYR A 167 -6.69 2.95 -23.37
C TYR A 167 -7.51 1.89 -22.62
N ASN A 168 -7.25 0.63 -22.97
CA ASN A 168 -7.83 -0.52 -22.30
C ASN A 168 -6.86 -1.05 -21.25
N PHE A 169 -7.40 -1.92 -20.40
CA PHE A 169 -6.60 -2.71 -19.49
C PHE A 169 -6.74 -4.20 -19.75
N MET A 170 -5.66 -4.95 -19.55
CA MET A 170 -5.65 -6.41 -19.63
C MET A 170 -6.00 -7.03 -18.29
N VAL A 171 -6.96 -7.95 -18.28
CA VAL A 171 -7.22 -8.88 -17.18
C VAL A 171 -6.74 -10.25 -17.61
N TYR A 172 -5.74 -10.79 -16.91
CA TYR A 172 -5.19 -12.10 -17.24
C TYR A 172 -6.02 -13.21 -16.62
N LYS A 173 -6.00 -14.39 -17.25
CA LYS A 173 -6.73 -15.59 -16.79
C LYS A 173 -6.44 -16.06 -15.35
N ASN A 174 -5.32 -15.62 -14.76
CA ASN A 174 -4.89 -16.03 -13.42
C ASN A 174 -4.57 -14.82 -12.50
N LEU A 175 -4.82 -13.59 -12.97
CA LEU A 175 -4.55 -12.36 -12.24
C LEU A 175 -5.76 -11.43 -12.38
N PRO A 176 -6.74 -11.51 -11.47
CA PRO A 176 -7.83 -10.56 -11.42
C PRO A 176 -7.26 -9.18 -11.11
N ILE A 177 -7.99 -8.15 -11.52
CA ILE A 177 -7.64 -6.77 -11.20
C ILE A 177 -8.73 -6.14 -10.35
N GLU A 178 -8.38 -5.09 -9.63
CA GLU A 178 -9.31 -4.22 -8.95
C GLU A 178 -9.16 -2.78 -9.47
N LEU A 179 -10.29 -2.08 -9.55
CA LEU A 179 -10.38 -0.71 -10.00
C LEU A 179 -10.83 0.19 -8.86
N TRP A 180 -10.15 1.33 -8.69
CA TRP A 180 -10.55 2.38 -7.75
C TRP A 180 -10.57 3.72 -8.47
N LEU A 181 -11.74 4.37 -8.51
CA LEU A 181 -11.89 5.71 -9.07
C LEU A 181 -11.84 6.75 -7.94
N GLU A 182 -10.91 7.69 -8.03
CA GLU A 182 -10.94 8.95 -7.28
C GLU A 182 -12.03 9.85 -7.90
N TYR A 183 -13.02 10.28 -7.11
CA TYR A 183 -14.03 11.22 -7.59
C TYR A 183 -14.66 12.04 -6.45
N GLU A 184 -15.14 13.23 -6.79
CA GLU A 184 -16.05 14.02 -5.96
C GLU A 184 -17.25 14.48 -6.81
N LYS A 185 -18.42 14.56 -6.18
CA LYS A 185 -19.67 14.95 -6.84
C LYS A 185 -20.37 16.05 -6.04
N GLN A 186 -20.90 17.06 -6.73
CA GLN A 186 -21.70 18.13 -6.14
C GLN A 186 -22.92 18.43 -7.01
N GLY A 187 -24.05 18.79 -6.39
CA GLY A 187 -25.30 19.08 -7.10
C GLY A 187 -26.19 17.85 -7.31
N ASN A 188 -27.26 18.04 -8.09
CA ASN A 188 -28.27 17.02 -8.36
C ASN A 188 -27.93 16.28 -9.65
N CYS A 189 -26.80 15.59 -9.64
CA CYS A 189 -26.37 14.73 -10.73
C CYS A 189 -26.11 13.31 -10.23
N GLU A 190 -26.18 12.36 -11.15
CA GLU A 190 -25.78 10.97 -10.93
C GLU A 190 -24.76 10.57 -11.98
N PHE A 191 -23.90 9.62 -11.64
CA PHE A 191 -23.00 9.02 -12.62
C PHE A 191 -22.83 7.52 -12.41
N ARG A 192 -22.42 6.82 -13.46
CA ARG A 192 -22.16 5.39 -13.45
C ARG A 192 -20.95 5.05 -14.31
N ILE A 193 -20.26 3.97 -13.96
CA ILE A 193 -19.18 3.40 -14.76
C ILE A 193 -19.76 2.28 -15.63
N VAL A 194 -19.52 2.34 -16.92
CA VAL A 194 -19.82 1.27 -17.87
C VAL A 194 -18.52 0.60 -18.28
N VAL A 195 -18.39 -0.70 -17.96
CA VAL A 195 -17.23 -1.53 -18.30
C VAL A 195 -17.64 -2.55 -19.35
N ARG A 196 -17.03 -2.46 -20.54
CA ARG A 196 -17.20 -3.42 -21.63
C ARG A 196 -16.00 -4.33 -21.73
N LYS A 197 -16.24 -5.62 -21.96
CA LYS A 197 -15.20 -6.65 -21.99
C LYS A 197 -15.12 -7.32 -23.35
N ILE A 198 -13.90 -7.48 -23.85
CA ILE A 198 -13.60 -8.13 -25.12
C ILE A 198 -12.48 -9.15 -24.92
N TRP A 199 -12.59 -10.32 -25.54
CA TRP A 199 -11.52 -11.32 -25.47
C TRP A 199 -10.24 -10.82 -26.10
N ASP A 200 -9.09 -11.20 -25.54
CA ASP A 200 -7.79 -10.90 -26.13
C ASP A 200 -7.71 -11.46 -27.56
N GLY A 201 -7.37 -10.60 -28.52
CA GLY A 201 -7.37 -10.91 -29.96
C GLY A 201 -8.71 -10.73 -30.69
N SER A 202 -9.82 -10.46 -29.99
CA SER A 202 -11.08 -10.02 -30.63
C SER A 202 -11.02 -8.53 -30.99
N VAL A 203 -11.74 -8.12 -32.04
CA VAL A 203 -11.68 -6.76 -32.59
C VAL A 203 -12.76 -5.85 -31.98
N ASP A 204 -14.01 -6.30 -31.97
CA ASP A 204 -15.17 -5.48 -31.57
C ASP A 204 -16.31 -6.28 -30.90
N GLU A 205 -16.13 -7.58 -30.66
CA GLU A 205 -17.17 -8.42 -30.05
C GLU A 205 -17.10 -8.35 -28.52
N PHE A 206 -17.94 -7.50 -27.93
CA PHE A 206 -18.12 -7.45 -26.48
C PHE A 206 -18.89 -8.68 -25.99
N PHE A 207 -18.26 -9.50 -25.15
CA PHE A 207 -18.93 -10.67 -24.56
C PHE A 207 -19.69 -10.32 -23.27
N GLU A 208 -19.35 -9.20 -22.62
CA GLU A 208 -20.00 -8.75 -21.39
C GLU A 208 -19.93 -7.21 -21.28
N GLU A 209 -21.03 -6.62 -20.81
CA GLU A 209 -21.08 -5.23 -20.35
C GLU A 209 -21.57 -5.23 -18.90
N LYS A 210 -20.89 -4.48 -18.04
CA LYS A 210 -21.28 -4.29 -16.64
C LYS A 210 -21.41 -2.80 -16.33
N ILE A 211 -22.46 -2.47 -15.57
CA ILE A 211 -22.74 -1.13 -15.10
C ILE A 211 -22.52 -1.11 -13.59
N TYR A 212 -21.75 -0.13 -13.12
CA TYR A 212 -21.50 0.12 -11.70
C TYR A 212 -22.06 1.49 -11.32
N LEU A 213 -22.97 1.50 -10.36
CA LEU A 213 -23.59 2.69 -9.80
C LEU A 213 -22.71 3.28 -8.70
N GLU A 214 -23.01 4.49 -8.24
CA GLU A 214 -22.24 5.15 -7.18
C GLU A 214 -22.10 4.31 -5.90
N ALA A 215 -23.14 3.55 -5.54
CA ALA A 215 -23.10 2.63 -4.39
C ALA A 215 -22.07 1.50 -4.57
N ASP A 216 -21.84 1.05 -5.81
CA ASP A 216 -20.81 0.06 -6.11
C ASP A 216 -19.39 0.65 -6.01
N LEU A 217 -19.27 1.97 -6.22
CA LEU A 217 -18.00 2.69 -6.13
C LEU A 217 -17.56 2.94 -4.69
N GLU A 218 -18.39 2.67 -3.67
CA GLU A 218 -17.97 2.72 -2.26
C GLU A 218 -16.81 1.75 -1.95
N LYS A 219 -16.65 0.70 -2.77
CA LYS A 219 -15.58 -0.28 -2.70
C LYS A 219 -14.84 -0.36 -4.03
N ALA A 220 -13.67 -1.00 -4.01
CA ALA A 220 -12.96 -1.32 -5.24
C ALA A 220 -13.78 -2.32 -6.08
N ILE A 221 -13.86 -2.07 -7.39
CA ILE A 221 -14.54 -2.95 -8.33
C ILE A 221 -13.59 -4.08 -8.73
N ILE A 222 -13.96 -5.33 -8.46
CA ILE A 222 -13.15 -6.49 -8.83
C ILE A 222 -13.53 -6.99 -10.23
N MET A 223 -12.55 -7.03 -11.12
CA MET A 223 -12.61 -7.71 -12.40
C MET A 223 -11.99 -9.11 -12.26
N ASP A 224 -12.84 -10.11 -12.01
CA ASP A 224 -12.40 -11.50 -11.89
C ASP A 224 -11.81 -12.05 -13.19
N SER A 225 -10.76 -12.87 -13.04
CA SER A 225 -10.25 -13.67 -14.12
C SER A 225 -11.30 -14.61 -14.72
N LYS A 226 -11.11 -14.92 -16.00
CA LYS A 226 -11.96 -15.82 -16.79
C LYS A 226 -11.12 -16.92 -17.44
N GLU A 227 -11.75 -17.76 -18.24
CA GLU A 227 -11.13 -18.86 -18.98
C GLU A 227 -9.98 -18.42 -19.91
N ALA A 228 -9.97 -17.16 -20.33
CA ALA A 228 -8.92 -16.56 -21.13
C ALA A 228 -8.64 -15.11 -20.68
N ASN A 229 -7.58 -14.51 -21.22
CA ASN A 229 -7.30 -13.09 -21.02
C ASN A 229 -8.37 -12.25 -21.74
N TYR A 230 -8.73 -11.11 -21.16
CA TYR A 230 -9.65 -10.18 -21.79
C TYR A 230 -9.24 -8.73 -21.51
N LEU A 231 -9.67 -7.82 -22.38
CA LEU A 231 -9.47 -6.39 -22.24
C LEU A 231 -10.75 -5.73 -21.71
N ILE A 232 -10.58 -4.70 -20.88
CA ILE A 232 -11.69 -3.85 -20.42
C ILE A 232 -11.61 -2.44 -21.00
N TYR A 233 -12.78 -1.91 -21.33
CA TYR A 233 -12.99 -0.55 -21.82
C TYR A 233 -13.95 0.17 -20.87
N ILE A 234 -13.59 1.39 -20.46
CA ILE A 234 -14.24 2.07 -19.35
C ILE A 234 -14.80 3.41 -19.83
N SER A 235 -16.08 3.61 -19.56
CA SER A 235 -16.83 4.83 -19.86
C SER A 235 -17.50 5.36 -18.61
N ILE A 236 -17.59 6.68 -18.50
CA ILE A 236 -18.37 7.40 -17.50
C ILE A 236 -19.61 7.94 -18.17
N GLU A 237 -20.77 7.55 -17.65
CA GLU A 237 -22.06 8.12 -18.04
C GLU A 237 -22.63 8.92 -16.87
N GLY A 238 -23.38 9.98 -17.15
CA GLY A 238 -24.04 10.77 -16.12
C GLY A 238 -25.36 11.38 -16.59
N SER A 239 -26.12 11.87 -15.62
CA SER A 239 -27.43 12.52 -15.78
C SER A 239 -27.62 13.60 -14.69
N GLY A 240 -28.62 14.45 -14.88
CA GLY A 240 -28.95 15.56 -13.99
C GLY A 240 -28.09 16.81 -14.22
N GLU A 241 -27.91 17.63 -13.18
CA GLU A 241 -27.16 18.87 -13.25
C GLU A 241 -26.26 19.04 -12.02
N GLY A 242 -24.99 19.30 -12.26
CA GLY A 242 -24.04 19.46 -11.17
C GLY A 242 -22.59 19.48 -11.64
N LYS A 243 -21.71 19.05 -10.73
CA LYS A 243 -20.27 19.05 -10.89
C LYS A 243 -19.71 17.68 -10.54
N LEU A 244 -19.00 17.07 -11.48
CA LEU A 244 -18.31 15.80 -11.33
C LEU A 244 -16.80 16.03 -11.47
N GLN A 245 -16.05 15.68 -10.43
CA GLN A 245 -14.59 15.68 -10.45
C GLN A 245 -14.11 14.24 -10.58
N LEU A 246 -13.31 13.98 -11.62
CA LEU A 246 -12.72 12.66 -11.89
C LEU A 246 -11.21 12.75 -11.71
N GLY A 247 -10.71 12.04 -10.70
CA GLY A 247 -9.29 11.89 -10.41
C GLY A 247 -8.69 10.68 -11.13
N ASN A 248 -7.67 10.07 -10.51
CA ASN A 248 -7.04 8.88 -11.07
C ASN A 248 -8.00 7.69 -11.05
N LEU A 249 -7.94 6.88 -12.11
CA LEU A 249 -8.50 5.54 -12.12
C LEU A 249 -7.37 4.55 -11.89
N HIS A 250 -7.28 4.04 -10.66
CA HIS A 250 -6.29 3.04 -10.27
C HIS A 250 -6.69 1.67 -10.78
N GLN A 251 -5.69 0.91 -11.21
CA GLN A 251 -5.77 -0.51 -11.49
C GLN A 251 -4.70 -1.23 -10.67
N ARG A 252 -5.09 -2.32 -10.00
CA ARG A 252 -4.15 -3.15 -9.24
C ARG A 252 -4.43 -4.62 -9.50
N TRP A 253 -3.41 -5.47 -9.42
CA TRP A 253 -3.67 -6.89 -9.28
C TRP A 253 -4.38 -7.15 -7.96
N SER A 254 -5.54 -7.79 -8.02
CA SER A 254 -6.35 -8.04 -6.85
C SER A 254 -5.99 -9.38 -6.23
N ARG A 255 -5.88 -9.40 -4.90
CA ARG A 255 -5.94 -10.64 -4.11
C ARG A 255 -7.30 -10.75 -3.41
N LYS A 256 -8.30 -10.05 -3.94
CA LYS A 256 -9.66 -9.96 -3.39
C LYS A 256 -9.61 -9.57 -1.91
N GLN A 257 -10.15 -10.42 -1.04
CA GLN A 257 -10.14 -10.26 0.41
C GLN A 257 -8.79 -10.58 1.09
N PHE A 258 -7.85 -11.26 0.44
CA PHE A 258 -6.64 -11.79 1.10
C PHE A 258 -5.48 -10.78 1.21
N GLY A 259 -5.63 -9.60 0.63
CA GLY A 259 -4.67 -8.51 0.80
C GLY A 259 -4.55 -7.59 -0.42
N LYS A 260 -3.73 -6.55 -0.25
CA LYS A 260 -3.48 -5.49 -1.25
C LYS A 260 -2.00 -5.43 -1.59
N PHE A 261 -1.67 -5.58 -2.88
CA PHE A 261 -0.32 -5.81 -3.43
C PHE A 261 0.36 -7.11 -2.94
N VAL A 262 0.43 -7.33 -1.64
CA VAL A 262 0.93 -8.55 -0.99
C VAL A 262 -0.18 -9.21 -0.15
N LEU A 263 -0.05 -10.49 0.17
CA LEU A 263 -0.95 -11.15 1.11
C LEU A 263 -0.89 -10.43 2.47
N GLY A 264 -2.05 -10.08 3.03
CA GLY A 264 -2.15 -9.29 4.25
C GLY A 264 -1.91 -7.78 4.10
N GLY A 265 -1.68 -7.27 2.88
CA GLY A 265 -1.61 -5.83 2.64
C GLY A 265 -2.99 -5.18 2.75
N ASN A 266 -3.03 -3.90 3.12
CA ASN A 266 -4.24 -3.15 3.42
C ASN A 266 -4.21 -1.75 2.81
N ILE A 267 -5.36 -1.09 2.77
CA ILE A 267 -5.53 0.29 2.31
C ILE A 267 -6.30 1.09 3.36
N ILE A 268 -5.83 2.30 3.62
CA ILE A 268 -6.52 3.35 4.37
C ILE A 268 -7.21 4.26 3.35
N HIS A 269 -8.46 4.62 3.61
CA HIS A 269 -9.19 5.61 2.83
C HIS A 269 -9.63 6.76 3.74
N ASP A 270 -9.79 7.97 3.22
CA ASP A 270 -10.53 9.04 3.89
C ASP A 270 -11.87 9.33 3.20
N GLY A 271 -12.64 10.29 3.72
CA GLY A 271 -13.93 10.70 3.14
C GLY A 271 -13.85 11.29 1.71
N LYS A 272 -12.64 11.63 1.22
CA LYS A 272 -12.40 12.08 -0.15
C LYS A 272 -11.91 10.98 -1.07
N ARG A 273 -11.84 9.74 -0.58
CA ARG A 273 -11.36 8.57 -1.32
C ARG A 273 -9.85 8.57 -1.57
N ASP A 274 -9.10 9.43 -0.88
CA ASP A 274 -7.64 9.39 -0.89
C ASP A 274 -7.17 8.09 -0.22
N GLU A 275 -6.22 7.40 -0.86
CA GLU A 275 -5.71 6.11 -0.38
C GLU A 275 -4.28 6.21 0.17
N ILE A 276 -3.99 5.42 1.21
CA ILE A 276 -2.63 5.09 1.66
C ILE A 276 -2.56 3.59 1.89
N ASN A 277 -1.61 2.93 1.23
CA ASN A 277 -1.40 1.50 1.36
C ASN A 277 -0.51 1.21 2.57
N TYR A 278 -0.79 0.14 3.31
CA TYR A 278 0.10 -0.34 4.37
C TYR A 278 0.21 -1.87 4.44
N PHE A 279 1.33 -2.36 4.95
CA PHE A 279 1.57 -3.78 5.14
C PHE A 279 2.43 -4.03 6.38
N PHE A 280 1.94 -4.86 7.29
CA PHE A 280 2.68 -5.27 8.47
C PHE A 280 3.33 -6.64 8.26
N HIS A 281 4.50 -6.86 8.83
CA HIS A 281 5.12 -8.16 8.91
C HIS A 281 5.58 -8.42 10.35
N PRO A 282 5.15 -9.54 10.97
CA PRO A 282 5.37 -9.79 12.39
C PRO A 282 6.83 -10.05 12.76
N GLY A 283 7.68 -10.40 11.80
CA GLY A 283 9.10 -10.67 12.04
C GLY A 283 9.30 -11.76 13.09
N ASP A 284 10.17 -11.51 14.07
CA ASP A 284 10.38 -12.38 15.23
C ASP A 284 9.54 -11.99 16.46
N PHE A 285 8.60 -11.03 16.31
CA PHE A 285 7.75 -10.49 17.37
C PHE A 285 8.50 -9.77 18.51
N LYS A 286 9.76 -9.38 18.31
CA LYS A 286 10.58 -8.68 19.32
C LYS A 286 10.87 -7.23 18.89
N PRO A 287 11.10 -6.28 19.82
CA PRO A 287 11.44 -4.89 19.48
C PRO A 287 12.63 -4.77 18.52
N PRO A 288 12.73 -3.73 17.69
CA PRO A 288 11.76 -2.63 17.53
C PRO A 288 10.66 -2.93 16.49
N LEU A 289 9.62 -2.11 16.46
CA LEU A 289 8.79 -1.94 15.27
C LEU A 289 9.52 -0.99 14.29
N ALA A 290 9.92 -1.52 13.14
CA ALA A 290 10.58 -0.78 12.07
C ALA A 290 9.56 -0.30 11.02
N VAL A 291 9.21 0.98 11.01
CA VAL A 291 8.29 1.56 10.03
C VAL A 291 9.08 2.16 8.86
N TYR A 292 8.72 1.79 7.64
CA TYR A 292 9.30 2.30 6.41
C TYR A 292 8.24 2.94 5.51
N PHE A 293 8.41 4.23 5.19
CA PHE A 293 7.60 4.93 4.21
C PHE A 293 8.29 4.86 2.85
N SER A 294 7.57 4.32 1.85
CA SER A 294 8.05 4.23 0.46
C SER A 294 8.30 5.62 -0.12
N GLY A 295 9.32 5.72 -0.96
CA GLY A 295 9.61 6.89 -1.78
C GLY A 295 8.59 7.09 -2.90
N PHE A 296 8.83 8.12 -3.72
CA PHE A 296 7.99 8.44 -4.88
C PHE A 296 8.06 7.31 -5.91
N ARG A 297 6.91 6.85 -6.40
CA ARG A 297 6.83 5.80 -7.42
C ARG A 297 5.51 5.83 -8.22
N PRO A 298 5.58 5.94 -9.57
CA PRO A 298 4.37 5.86 -10.39
C PRO A 298 3.71 4.47 -10.42
N ALA A 299 4.52 3.41 -10.48
CA ALA A 299 4.02 2.05 -10.31
C ALA A 299 3.72 1.80 -8.83
N GLU A 300 2.50 1.43 -8.50
CA GLU A 300 2.02 1.31 -7.12
C GLU A 300 2.52 0.03 -6.42
N GLY A 301 2.53 0.09 -5.09
CA GLY A 301 2.92 -1.00 -4.21
C GLY A 301 4.06 -0.63 -3.28
N PHE A 302 4.48 -1.57 -2.45
CA PHE A 302 5.46 -1.31 -1.39
C PHE A 302 6.90 -1.28 -1.91
N GLU A 303 7.66 -0.29 -1.50
CA GLU A 303 9.12 -0.29 -1.60
C GLU A 303 9.74 -0.93 -0.35
N GLY A 304 10.94 -1.49 -0.47
CA GLY A 304 11.74 -1.83 0.71
C GLY A 304 11.36 -3.13 1.41
N TYR A 305 10.41 -3.93 0.91
CA TYR A 305 9.99 -5.18 1.57
C TYR A 305 11.17 -6.08 1.96
N TRP A 306 12.04 -6.43 1.02
CA TRP A 306 13.19 -7.29 1.30
C TRP A 306 14.24 -6.60 2.17
N MET A 307 14.41 -5.30 2.00
CA MET A 307 15.30 -4.50 2.83
C MET A 307 14.88 -4.56 4.30
N MET A 308 13.60 -4.34 4.58
CA MET A 308 13.04 -4.38 5.93
C MET A 308 12.98 -5.80 6.49
N LYS A 309 12.58 -6.79 5.67
CA LYS A 309 12.56 -8.21 6.09
C LYS A 309 13.93 -8.71 6.53
N ASN A 310 15.00 -8.27 5.87
CA ASN A 310 16.38 -8.66 6.20
C ASN A 310 16.92 -8.03 7.50
N LEU A 311 16.21 -7.07 8.11
CA LEU A 311 16.55 -6.53 9.43
C LEU A 311 16.10 -7.46 10.58
N GLY A 312 15.24 -8.43 10.30
CA GLY A 312 14.85 -9.49 11.25
C GLY A 312 13.92 -9.06 12.39
N CYS A 313 13.48 -7.80 12.42
CA CYS A 313 12.48 -7.30 13.37
C CYS A 313 11.08 -7.19 12.72
N PRO A 314 10.01 -7.02 13.53
CA PRO A 314 8.71 -6.62 13.02
C PRO A 314 8.81 -5.32 12.21
N PHE A 315 8.11 -5.23 11.09
CA PHE A 315 8.14 -4.02 10.27
C PHE A 315 6.77 -3.67 9.69
N LEU A 316 6.57 -2.39 9.41
CA LEU A 316 5.38 -1.83 8.79
C LEU A 316 5.81 -1.00 7.58
N LEU A 317 5.26 -1.30 6.41
CA LEU A 317 5.48 -0.54 5.18
C LEU A 317 4.28 0.36 4.93
N PHE A 318 4.54 1.58 4.49
CA PHE A 318 3.53 2.46 3.89
C PHE A 318 3.89 2.80 2.45
N SER A 319 2.89 3.00 1.61
CA SER A 319 3.04 3.54 0.24
C SER A 319 1.90 4.51 -0.05
N ASP A 320 2.23 5.64 -0.69
CA ASP A 320 1.26 6.65 -1.10
C ASP A 320 0.98 6.52 -2.62
N PRO A 321 -0.19 6.00 -3.03
CA PRO A 321 -0.55 5.83 -4.43
C PRO A 321 -1.14 7.09 -5.08
N ARG A 322 -1.29 8.22 -4.39
CA ARG A 322 -2.01 9.38 -4.93
C ARG A 322 -1.17 10.17 -5.95
N LEU A 323 -1.83 10.97 -6.78
CA LEU A 323 -1.18 11.78 -7.83
C LEU A 323 -0.26 10.93 -8.73
N GLU A 324 0.82 11.50 -9.27
CA GLU A 324 1.73 10.77 -10.15
C GLU A 324 2.42 9.58 -9.46
N GLY A 325 2.86 9.75 -8.21
CA GLY A 325 3.61 8.71 -7.50
C GLY A 325 3.74 8.95 -5.99
N GLY A 326 2.79 9.70 -5.41
CA GLY A 326 2.68 9.98 -3.99
C GLY A 326 2.51 11.47 -3.67
N ALA A 327 1.76 11.77 -2.61
CA ALA A 327 1.48 13.10 -2.11
C ALA A 327 2.08 13.34 -0.71
N PHE A 328 3.28 12.77 -0.47
CA PHE A 328 4.07 12.91 0.76
C PHE A 328 3.33 12.48 2.03
N TYR A 329 2.33 11.61 1.90
CA TYR A 329 1.49 11.10 2.99
C TYR A 329 0.70 12.20 3.74
N LEU A 330 0.73 13.43 3.25
CA LEU A 330 -0.11 14.51 3.76
C LEU A 330 -1.51 14.41 3.17
N GLY A 331 -2.51 14.89 3.88
CA GLY A 331 -3.87 14.93 3.35
C GLY A 331 -4.84 15.56 4.32
N SER A 332 -6.07 15.02 4.34
CA SER A 332 -7.04 15.35 5.36
C SER A 332 -6.55 14.95 6.75
N GLN A 333 -7.09 15.60 7.78
CA GLN A 333 -6.80 15.22 9.17
C GLN A 333 -7.21 13.77 9.47
N GLU A 334 -8.25 13.27 8.81
CA GLU A 334 -8.71 11.89 8.89
C GLU A 334 -7.64 10.92 8.38
N LEU A 335 -7.12 11.15 7.18
CA LEU A 335 -6.09 10.31 6.56
C LEU A 335 -4.83 10.26 7.42
N GLU A 336 -4.34 11.42 7.86
CA GLU A 336 -3.15 11.52 8.71
C GLU A 336 -3.35 10.86 10.07
N ASN A 337 -4.56 10.95 10.64
CA ASN A 337 -4.88 10.26 11.88
C ASN A 337 -4.87 8.74 11.69
N LYS A 338 -5.47 8.24 10.61
CA LYS A 338 -5.46 6.80 10.30
C LYS A 338 -4.04 6.24 10.12
N ILE A 339 -3.09 7.00 9.55
CA ILE A 339 -1.68 6.60 9.51
C ILE A 339 -1.10 6.44 10.92
N LYS A 340 -1.30 7.45 11.80
CA LYS A 340 -0.82 7.40 13.18
C LYS A 340 -1.49 6.27 13.97
N GLU A 341 -2.79 6.11 13.84
CA GLU A 341 -3.56 5.03 14.47
C GLU A 341 -3.07 3.66 14.01
N THR A 342 -2.71 3.50 12.73
CA THR A 342 -2.14 2.24 12.22
C THR A 342 -0.77 1.93 12.86
N ILE A 343 0.11 2.93 12.99
CA ILE A 343 1.40 2.74 13.67
C ILE A 343 1.17 2.40 15.15
N GLN A 344 0.28 3.12 15.83
CA GLN A 344 -0.04 2.88 17.23
C GLN A 344 -0.65 1.49 17.45
N TYR A 345 -1.57 1.08 16.57
CA TYR A 345 -2.17 -0.26 16.61
C TYR A 345 -1.09 -1.35 16.58
N TYR A 346 -0.10 -1.25 15.70
CA TYR A 346 0.95 -2.27 15.62
C TYR A 346 1.98 -2.18 16.74
N LEU A 347 2.16 -1.01 17.37
CA LEU A 347 2.89 -0.93 18.65
C LEU A 347 2.13 -1.71 19.73
N ASP A 348 0.83 -1.45 19.89
CA ASP A 348 -0.01 -2.11 20.90
C ASP A 348 -0.09 -3.63 20.64
N TYR A 349 -0.23 -4.02 19.36
CA TYR A 349 -0.26 -5.41 18.90
C TYR A 349 0.99 -6.21 19.29
N LEU A 350 2.15 -5.54 19.29
CA LEU A 350 3.43 -6.12 19.67
C LEU A 350 3.75 -5.93 21.17
N GLY A 351 2.91 -5.20 21.92
CA GLY A 351 3.19 -4.81 23.30
C GLY A 351 4.38 -3.85 23.44
N LEU A 352 4.58 -2.99 22.43
CA LEU A 352 5.68 -2.04 22.31
C LEU A 352 5.24 -0.60 22.59
N THR A 353 6.21 0.29 22.79
CA THR A 353 5.95 1.74 22.96
C THR A 353 6.72 2.56 21.93
N SER A 354 6.56 3.89 21.90
CA SER A 354 7.37 4.75 21.03
C SER A 354 8.88 4.63 21.24
N LYS A 355 9.32 4.17 22.43
CA LYS A 355 10.74 3.87 22.73
C LYS A 355 11.26 2.63 22.00
N ASP A 356 10.37 1.88 21.37
CA ASP A 356 10.66 0.69 20.57
C ASP A 356 10.30 0.92 19.10
N LEU A 357 10.06 2.16 18.69
CA LEU A 357 9.69 2.55 17.33
C LEU A 357 10.91 3.13 16.59
N ILE A 358 11.07 2.70 15.34
CA ILE A 358 11.95 3.36 14.37
C ILE A 358 11.10 3.80 13.17
N LEU A 359 11.12 5.10 12.86
CA LEU A 359 10.49 5.63 11.64
C LEU A 359 11.56 5.89 10.59
N SER A 360 11.31 5.49 9.35
CA SER A 360 12.34 5.55 8.32
C SER A 360 11.81 5.66 6.90
N GLY A 361 12.64 6.21 6.01
CA GLY A 361 12.30 6.36 4.60
C GLY A 361 13.44 6.99 3.79
N LEU A 362 13.29 6.94 2.47
CA LEU A 362 14.21 7.53 1.50
C LEU A 362 13.45 8.52 0.60
N SER A 363 14.08 9.64 0.25
CA SER A 363 13.48 10.68 -0.60
C SER A 363 12.08 11.11 -0.10
N MET A 364 10.99 10.93 -0.87
CA MET A 364 9.63 11.24 -0.43
C MET A 364 9.27 10.62 0.94
N GLY A 365 9.76 9.40 1.22
CA GLY A 365 9.52 8.71 2.48
C GLY A 365 10.18 9.35 3.71
N THR A 366 11.14 10.27 3.53
CA THR A 366 11.74 10.98 4.66
C THR A 366 10.77 11.95 5.31
N PHE A 367 9.91 12.58 4.51
CA PHE A 367 8.95 13.57 4.98
C PHE A 367 8.02 12.99 6.05
N PRO A 368 7.25 11.90 5.81
CA PRO A 368 6.41 11.30 6.84
C PRO A 368 7.22 10.74 8.01
N SER A 369 8.44 10.23 7.76
CA SER A 369 9.30 9.70 8.83
C SER A 369 9.65 10.78 9.85
N LEU A 370 9.94 12.00 9.38
CA LEU A 370 10.22 13.17 10.22
C LEU A 370 8.93 13.78 10.78
N TYR A 371 7.92 13.97 9.93
CA TYR A 371 6.67 14.64 10.26
C TYR A 371 5.85 13.85 11.29
N TYR A 372 5.61 12.55 11.06
CA TYR A 372 4.96 11.71 12.06
C TYR A 372 5.89 11.33 13.21
N GLY A 373 7.22 11.39 13.01
CA GLY A 373 8.19 11.29 14.09
C GLY A 373 7.92 12.30 15.21
N ALA A 374 7.43 13.50 14.87
CA ALA A 374 7.03 14.50 15.85
C ALA A 374 5.82 14.10 16.71
N ALA A 375 4.95 13.20 16.22
CA ALA A 375 3.79 12.72 16.97
C ALA A 375 4.13 11.56 17.92
N PHE A 376 5.16 10.78 17.59
CA PHE A 376 5.54 9.59 18.37
C PHE A 376 6.75 9.80 19.28
N GLU A 377 7.63 10.77 18.95
CA GLU A 377 8.90 10.96 19.64
C GLU A 377 9.67 9.63 19.75
N PRO A 378 9.93 8.96 18.60
CA PRO A 378 10.37 7.57 18.57
C PRO A 378 11.79 7.41 19.10
N ARG A 379 12.22 6.16 19.28
CA ARG A 379 13.63 5.86 19.58
C ARG A 379 14.56 6.37 18.50
N ALA A 380 14.18 6.19 17.24
CA ALA A 380 14.96 6.69 16.12
C ALA A 380 14.12 7.13 14.92
N VAL A 381 14.65 8.12 14.21
CA VAL A 381 14.21 8.51 12.86
C VAL A 381 15.41 8.37 11.92
N ILE A 382 15.32 7.50 10.91
CA ILE A 382 16.41 7.23 9.97
C ILE A 382 15.97 7.61 8.58
N VAL A 383 16.64 8.59 7.98
CA VAL A 383 16.25 9.15 6.68
C VAL A 383 17.43 9.25 5.73
N GLY A 384 17.18 8.92 4.47
CA GLY A 384 18.12 9.13 3.38
C GLY A 384 17.58 10.12 2.37
N LYS A 385 18.39 11.11 2.00
CA LYS A 385 18.04 12.22 1.10
C LYS A 385 16.83 13.01 1.63
N PRO A 386 16.98 13.65 2.81
CA PRO A 386 15.86 14.25 3.51
C PRO A 386 15.18 15.36 2.69
N LEU A 387 13.86 15.27 2.60
CA LEU A 387 12.93 16.27 2.08
C LEU A 387 12.00 16.69 3.23
N ALA A 388 11.98 17.99 3.53
CA ALA A 388 11.19 18.59 4.61
C ALA A 388 10.37 19.81 4.15
N ASN A 389 10.82 20.47 3.08
CA ASN A 389 10.29 21.73 2.56
C ASN A 389 9.63 21.54 1.18
N ILE A 390 8.44 20.91 1.15
CA ILE A 390 7.74 20.60 -0.11
C ILE A 390 7.40 21.88 -0.90
N GLY A 391 7.03 22.97 -0.23
CA GLY A 391 6.79 24.25 -0.86
C GLY A 391 8.05 24.86 -1.46
N THR A 392 9.20 24.71 -0.79
CA THR A 392 10.51 25.07 -1.37
C THR A 392 10.84 24.22 -2.60
N ILE A 393 10.57 22.91 -2.59
CA ILE A 393 10.77 22.04 -3.76
C ILE A 393 9.93 22.56 -4.96
N ALA A 394 8.65 22.88 -4.74
CA ALA A 394 7.78 23.44 -5.76
C ALA A 394 8.28 24.80 -6.27
N ARG A 395 8.73 25.69 -5.37
CA ARG A 395 9.32 26.99 -5.73
C ARG A 395 10.53 26.82 -6.64
N ARG A 396 11.44 25.91 -6.28
CA ARG A 396 12.66 25.62 -7.04
C ARG A 396 12.35 25.03 -8.40
N GLY A 397 11.39 24.11 -8.49
CA GLY A 397 10.95 23.52 -9.75
C GLY A 397 10.51 24.55 -10.80
N ARG A 398 10.04 25.74 -10.38
CA ARG A 398 9.62 26.81 -11.30
C ARG A 398 10.77 27.58 -11.94
N LEU A 399 11.88 27.79 -11.22
CA LEU A 399 12.92 28.75 -11.61
C LEU A 399 14.35 28.18 -11.55
N GLU A 400 14.68 27.50 -10.46
CA GLU A 400 16.06 27.12 -10.10
C GLU A 400 16.43 25.71 -10.57
N ALA A 401 15.44 24.80 -10.60
CA ALA A 401 15.61 23.38 -10.89
C ALA A 401 14.44 22.83 -11.73
N PRO A 402 14.14 23.41 -12.91
CA PRO A 402 13.05 22.94 -13.75
C PRO A 402 13.28 21.49 -14.20
N GLY A 403 12.24 20.68 -14.12
CA GLY A 403 12.27 19.26 -14.53
C GLY A 403 12.85 18.30 -13.49
N VAL A 404 13.26 18.76 -12.31
CA VAL A 404 13.79 17.86 -11.26
C VAL A 404 12.66 17.06 -10.58
N PHE A 405 11.54 17.72 -10.22
CA PHE A 405 10.39 17.05 -9.62
C PHE A 405 9.09 17.82 -9.89
N ASN A 406 8.52 17.66 -11.08
CA ASN A 406 7.35 18.43 -11.52
C ASN A 406 6.08 18.13 -10.69
N THR A 407 5.95 16.90 -10.17
CA THR A 407 4.82 16.51 -9.30
C THR A 407 4.69 17.39 -8.06
N SER A 408 5.75 18.09 -7.64
CA SER A 408 5.68 19.06 -6.53
C SER A 408 4.63 20.14 -6.73
N PHE A 409 4.29 20.52 -7.97
CA PHE A 409 3.23 21.50 -8.23
C PHE A 409 1.84 20.94 -7.92
N ASP A 410 1.57 19.70 -8.33
CA ASP A 410 0.31 19.03 -8.01
C ASP A 410 0.21 18.74 -6.52
N VAL A 411 1.31 18.32 -5.87
CA VAL A 411 1.35 18.14 -4.40
C VAL A 411 1.06 19.46 -3.69
N LEU A 412 1.71 20.56 -4.09
CA LEU A 412 1.46 21.88 -3.50
C LEU A 412 0.00 22.27 -3.61
N LYS A 413 -0.59 22.14 -4.81
CA LYS A 413 -1.97 22.50 -5.05
C LYS A 413 -2.94 21.60 -4.29
N HIS A 414 -2.74 20.29 -4.33
CA HIS A 414 -3.56 19.31 -3.61
C HIS A 414 -3.56 19.57 -2.10
N GLN A 415 -2.41 19.95 -1.52
CA GLN A 415 -2.28 20.18 -0.07
C GLN A 415 -2.74 21.57 0.39
N THR A 416 -2.73 22.58 -0.49
CA THR A 416 -2.95 23.99 -0.09
C THR A 416 -4.09 24.69 -0.82
N GLY A 417 -4.63 24.08 -1.87
CA GLY A 417 -5.62 24.67 -2.77
C GLY A 417 -5.06 25.69 -3.77
N GLY A 418 -3.75 25.98 -3.76
CA GLY A 418 -3.16 27.01 -4.61
C GLY A 418 -1.67 26.82 -4.90
N VAL A 419 -1.09 27.79 -5.63
CA VAL A 419 0.30 27.72 -6.15
C VAL A 419 1.09 29.01 -5.95
N SER A 420 0.61 29.91 -5.08
CA SER A 420 1.31 31.16 -4.79
C SER A 420 2.51 30.94 -3.85
N TYR A 421 3.38 31.94 -3.71
CA TYR A 421 4.47 31.90 -2.73
C TYR A 421 3.97 31.71 -1.30
N GLN A 422 2.82 32.28 -0.95
CA GLN A 422 2.19 32.05 0.35
C GLN A 422 1.85 30.58 0.56
N HIS A 423 1.26 29.91 -0.44
CA HIS A 423 0.96 28.48 -0.34
C HIS A 423 2.23 27.64 -0.19
N MET A 424 3.32 28.00 -0.88
CA MET A 424 4.62 27.33 -0.74
C MET A 424 5.15 27.49 0.70
N ASP A 425 5.15 28.70 1.23
CA ASP A 425 5.63 28.97 2.59
C ASP A 425 4.73 28.29 3.64
N ASP A 426 3.40 28.30 3.45
CA ASP A 426 2.44 27.64 4.34
C ASP A 426 2.67 26.12 4.40
N LEU A 427 2.98 25.48 3.26
CA LEU A 427 3.25 24.05 3.21
C LEU A 427 4.56 23.70 3.92
N ASP A 428 5.61 24.50 3.76
CA ASP A 428 6.86 24.33 4.52
C ASP A 428 6.60 24.53 6.03
N GLN A 429 5.82 25.55 6.40
CA GLN A 429 5.47 25.80 7.79
C GLN A 429 4.58 24.70 8.40
N ARG A 430 3.73 24.00 7.62
CA ARG A 430 2.97 22.85 8.12
C ARG A 430 3.90 21.78 8.71
N PHE A 431 5.00 21.49 8.01
CA PHE A 431 6.04 20.58 8.50
C PHE A 431 6.71 21.14 9.76
N TRP A 432 7.31 22.34 9.67
CA TRP A 432 8.14 22.88 10.75
C TRP A 432 7.36 23.22 12.01
N ASN A 433 6.11 23.68 11.90
CA ASN A 433 5.24 23.94 13.03
C ASN A 433 4.90 22.66 13.81
N THR A 434 4.90 21.51 13.14
CA THR A 434 4.67 20.21 13.76
C THR A 434 5.98 19.69 14.34
N PHE A 435 7.05 19.65 13.53
CA PHE A 435 8.35 19.12 13.89
C PHE A 435 8.97 19.84 15.10
N LYS A 436 8.91 21.18 15.13
CA LYS A 436 9.54 22.00 16.19
C LYS A 436 8.83 21.93 17.54
N LYS A 437 7.64 21.33 17.62
CA LYS A 437 6.88 21.18 18.88
C LYS A 437 7.22 19.90 19.64
N ALA A 438 7.85 18.93 18.98
CA ALA A 438 8.13 17.62 19.56
C ALA A 438 9.35 17.62 20.49
N ASP A 439 9.32 16.75 21.50
CA ASP A 439 10.46 16.46 22.36
C ASP A 439 11.31 15.33 21.78
N PHE A 440 12.42 15.72 21.14
CA PHE A 440 13.38 14.79 20.57
C PHE A 440 14.57 14.47 21.48
N THR A 441 14.53 14.82 22.77
CA THR A 441 15.65 14.62 23.71
C THR A 441 16.14 13.17 23.81
N ARG A 442 15.27 12.20 23.46
CA ARG A 442 15.59 10.76 23.49
C ARG A 442 15.62 10.10 22.11
N THR A 443 15.48 10.88 21.05
CA THR A 443 15.44 10.37 19.67
C THR A 443 16.82 10.42 19.03
N ILE A 444 17.17 9.35 18.33
CA ILE A 444 18.36 9.27 17.48
C ILE A 444 17.98 9.56 16.04
N PHE A 445 18.62 10.54 15.41
CA PHE A 445 18.45 10.84 13.99
C PHE A 445 19.61 10.28 13.19
N GLY A 446 19.33 9.38 12.25
CA GLY A 446 20.28 8.91 11.23
C GLY A 446 20.03 9.64 9.91
N LEU A 447 20.94 10.52 9.50
CA LEU A 447 20.77 11.40 8.34
C LEU A 447 21.81 11.08 7.26
N SER A 448 21.41 10.34 6.22
CA SER A 448 22.24 10.14 5.03
C SER A 448 21.82 11.15 3.95
N TYR A 449 22.59 12.20 3.71
CA TYR A 449 22.15 13.34 2.87
C TYR A 449 23.02 13.54 1.63
N MET A 450 22.48 14.26 0.64
CA MET A 450 23.21 14.69 -0.55
C MET A 450 23.79 16.08 -0.31
N LYS A 451 25.07 16.29 -0.61
CA LYS A 451 25.75 17.58 -0.41
C LYS A 451 25.33 18.63 -1.43
N ASP A 452 24.99 18.21 -2.65
CA ASP A 452 24.56 19.08 -3.75
C ASP A 452 23.05 18.89 -4.04
N GLU A 453 22.26 18.66 -2.99
CA GLU A 453 20.81 18.43 -3.06
C GLU A 453 20.08 19.51 -3.87
N ASP A 454 19.46 19.09 -4.98
CA ASP A 454 18.85 19.98 -5.97
C ASP A 454 17.33 20.12 -5.82
N MET A 455 16.66 19.22 -5.07
CA MET A 455 15.24 19.34 -4.71
C MET A 455 15.06 20.23 -3.48
N ASP A 456 15.51 19.77 -2.31
CA ASP A 456 15.36 20.46 -1.03
C ASP A 456 16.72 20.81 -0.43
N SER A 457 17.38 21.79 -1.06
CA SER A 457 18.76 22.19 -0.76
C SER A 457 19.00 22.68 0.67
N LYS A 458 17.94 22.88 1.47
CA LYS A 458 18.01 23.39 2.85
C LYS A 458 17.64 22.37 3.91
N ALA A 459 17.07 21.21 3.53
CA ALA A 459 16.54 20.24 4.48
C ALA A 459 17.56 19.83 5.55
N TYR A 460 18.74 19.36 5.12
CA TYR A 460 19.77 18.87 6.05
C TYR A 460 20.21 19.94 7.05
N ASP A 461 20.59 21.12 6.55
CA ASP A 461 21.12 22.20 7.40
C ASP A 461 20.06 22.67 8.41
N GLN A 462 18.82 22.85 7.98
CA GLN A 462 17.72 23.26 8.87
C GLN A 462 17.37 22.19 9.92
N LEU A 463 17.39 20.91 9.52
CA LEU A 463 17.18 19.80 10.45
C LEU A 463 18.27 19.78 11.52
N VAL A 464 19.55 19.87 11.13
CA VAL A 464 20.66 19.86 12.07
C VAL A 464 20.66 21.10 12.96
N GLU A 465 20.42 22.29 12.40
CA GLU A 465 20.31 23.53 13.18
C GLU A 465 19.26 23.40 14.27
N HIS A 466 18.06 22.89 13.94
CA HIS A 466 17.02 22.70 14.93
C HIS A 466 17.36 21.60 15.95
N LEU A 467 17.77 20.41 15.50
CA LEU A 467 18.00 19.24 16.35
C LEU A 467 19.18 19.42 17.32
N CYS A 468 20.19 20.20 16.96
CA CYS A 468 21.29 20.55 17.87
C CYS A 468 20.80 21.27 19.15
N HIS A 469 19.62 21.89 19.12
CA HIS A 469 19.02 22.57 20.26
C HIS A 469 18.02 21.71 21.05
N THR A 470 17.66 20.52 20.58
CA THR A 470 16.67 19.64 21.25
C THR A 470 17.30 18.59 22.16
N GLY A 471 18.63 18.40 22.09
CA GLY A 471 19.33 17.31 22.80
C GLY A 471 19.26 15.96 22.08
N ALA A 472 18.69 15.91 20.88
CA ALA A 472 18.67 14.71 20.04
C ALA A 472 20.09 14.24 19.67
N LYS A 473 20.28 12.93 19.51
CA LYS A 473 21.54 12.37 19.01
C LYS A 473 21.51 12.37 17.48
N ILE A 474 22.45 13.04 16.84
CA ILE A 474 22.53 13.12 15.37
C ILE A 474 23.70 12.26 14.88
N LEU A 475 23.40 11.30 14.01
CA LEU A 475 24.35 10.55 13.20
C LEU A 475 24.18 11.03 11.76
N SER A 476 25.20 11.62 11.14
CA SER A 476 25.06 12.12 9.76
C SER A 476 26.20 11.70 8.85
N LYS A 477 25.86 11.51 7.58
CA LYS A 477 26.81 11.27 6.50
C LYS A 477 26.36 11.95 5.22
N GLY A 478 27.23 12.81 4.68
CA GLY A 478 27.04 13.43 3.37
C GLY A 478 27.66 12.61 2.24
N THR A 479 26.94 12.51 1.13
CA THR A 479 27.38 11.94 -0.16
C THR A 479 27.45 13.08 -1.20
N ASP A 480 28.52 13.13 -1.99
CA ASP A 480 28.66 14.14 -3.06
C ASP A 480 27.66 13.88 -4.19
N GLY A 481 27.15 14.94 -4.83
CA GLY A 481 26.17 14.84 -5.91
C GLY A 481 24.77 15.32 -5.54
N ARG A 482 23.92 15.39 -6.58
CA ARG A 482 22.52 15.82 -6.55
C ARG A 482 21.59 14.71 -6.06
N HIS A 483 20.29 14.98 -5.94
CA HIS A 483 19.34 14.07 -5.30
C HIS A 483 19.43 12.62 -5.80
N ASN A 484 19.59 12.41 -7.10
CA ASN A 484 19.60 11.07 -7.70
C ASN A 484 21.00 10.52 -8.03
N ASP A 485 22.06 11.28 -7.74
CA ASP A 485 23.44 10.83 -7.88
C ASP A 485 23.81 9.85 -6.74
N ASP A 486 24.68 8.87 -7.02
CA ASP A 486 25.20 7.84 -6.09
C ASP A 486 24.20 7.33 -5.02
N THR A 487 22.99 6.96 -5.47
CA THR A 487 21.92 6.46 -4.60
C THR A 487 22.37 5.27 -3.75
N ASN A 488 23.23 4.41 -4.29
CA ASN A 488 23.71 3.21 -3.58
C ASN A 488 24.48 3.57 -2.30
N THR A 489 25.40 4.53 -2.35
CA THR A 489 26.12 4.97 -1.15
C THR A 489 25.17 5.50 -0.09
N ASN A 490 24.14 6.27 -0.49
CA ASN A 490 23.14 6.79 0.43
C ASN A 490 22.35 5.65 1.13
N VAL A 491 21.90 4.64 0.37
CA VAL A 491 21.20 3.46 0.93
C VAL A 491 22.11 2.64 1.86
N VAL A 492 23.40 2.50 1.54
CA VAL A 492 24.37 1.82 2.40
C VAL A 492 24.48 2.52 3.77
N TRP A 493 24.55 3.85 3.79
CA TRP A 493 24.62 4.60 5.05
C TRP A 493 23.31 4.61 5.81
N PHE A 494 22.17 4.70 5.12
CA PHE A 494 20.84 4.51 5.71
C PHE A 494 20.75 3.17 6.46
N LEU A 495 21.16 2.07 5.82
CA LEU A 495 21.17 0.73 6.43
C LEU A 495 22.23 0.60 7.53
N HIS A 496 23.36 1.30 7.40
CA HIS A 496 24.39 1.32 8.43
C HIS A 496 23.85 1.94 9.73
N PHE A 497 23.17 3.09 9.65
CA PHE A 497 22.53 3.69 10.82
C PHE A 497 21.48 2.78 11.45
N TYR A 498 20.68 2.10 10.61
CA TYR A 498 19.73 1.09 11.07
C TYR A 498 20.41 0.02 11.91
N ARG A 499 21.47 -0.61 11.36
CA ARG A 499 22.21 -1.68 12.04
C ARG A 499 22.87 -1.20 13.33
N MET A 500 23.45 0.00 13.33
CA MET A 500 24.04 0.59 14.54
C MET A 500 23.00 0.70 15.66
N ILE A 501 21.81 1.21 15.37
CA ILE A 501 20.74 1.39 16.35
C ILE A 501 20.17 0.03 16.81
N LEU A 502 19.94 -0.88 15.86
CA LEU A 502 19.50 -2.25 16.17
C LEU A 502 20.48 -2.96 17.11
N GLU A 503 21.79 -2.83 16.86
CA GLU A 503 22.82 -3.41 17.71
C GLU A 503 22.91 -2.72 19.08
N SER A 504 23.01 -1.39 19.13
CA SER A 504 23.27 -0.67 20.38
C SER A 504 22.08 -0.61 21.32
N ASP A 505 20.85 -0.55 20.78
CA ASP A 505 19.67 -0.21 21.55
C ASP A 505 18.70 -1.39 21.71
N PHE A 506 18.76 -2.36 20.79
CA PHE A 506 17.86 -3.51 20.75
C PHE A 506 18.60 -4.86 20.84
N GLY A 507 19.93 -4.86 20.94
CA GLY A 507 20.74 -6.08 21.08
C GLY A 507 20.71 -6.97 19.83
N ARG A 508 20.41 -6.41 18.66
CA ARG A 508 20.30 -7.10 17.36
C ARG A 508 21.58 -6.97 16.52
N GLY A 509 22.74 -7.18 17.14
CA GLY A 509 24.03 -7.23 16.44
C GLY A 509 24.13 -8.43 15.50
N SER A 510 25.03 -8.36 14.52
CA SER A 510 25.32 -9.50 13.64
C SER A 510 25.90 -10.64 14.49
N GLN A 511 25.26 -11.81 14.46
CA GLN A 511 25.97 -13.06 14.70
C GLN A 511 26.66 -13.51 13.41
#